data_AF-A0A3C0I878-F1
#
_entry.id   AF-A0A3C0I878-F1
#
_cell.length_a   1.000
_cell.length_b   1.000
_cell.length_c   1.000
_cell.angle_alpha   90.00
_cell.angle_beta   90.00
_cell.angle_gamma   90.00
#
_symmetry.space_group_name_H-M   'P 1'
#
loop_
_entity.id
_entity.type
_entity.pdbx_description
1 polymer ?
#
loop_
_entity_poly.entity_id
_entity_poly.type
_entity_poly.pdbx_seq_one_letter_code
_entity_poly.pdbx_strand_id
1 'polypeptide(L)'
;MDVINLEGTEDTPKIILDRNNGIFEISGRSLPEDSAEFYQPILDWLQEYAKGPNPDTTFIFKLEYFNTASSKLILDILSKLEQVPNTTVL
;
A
#
# COMPACT_ATOMS: atom_id res chain seq x y z
N MET A 1 -13.42 1.53 8.18
CA MET A 1 -12.37 2.12 7.35
C MET A 1 -12.92 2.17 5.95
N ASP A 2 -12.78 3.31 5.28
CA ASP A 2 -13.22 3.43 3.89
C ASP A 2 -12.26 2.70 2.97
N VAL A 3 -12.79 2.17 1.87
CA VAL A 3 -12.00 1.47 0.86
C VAL A 3 -11.18 2.51 0.09
N ILE A 4 -9.87 2.28 -0.03
CA ILE A 4 -9.03 3.01 -1.00
C ILE A 4 -9.01 2.19 -2.28
N ASN A 5 -9.49 2.78 -3.37
CA ASN A 5 -9.42 2.21 -4.70
C ASN A 5 -8.99 3.29 -5.69
N LEU A 6 -7.70 3.30 -6.02
CA LEU A 6 -7.07 4.23 -6.94
C LEU A 6 -6.66 3.45 -8.19
N GLU A 7 -7.16 3.87 -9.35
CA GLU A 7 -6.67 3.33 -10.62
C GLU A 7 -5.26 3.83 -10.90
N GLY A 8 -4.42 2.94 -11.43
CA GLY A 8 -3.06 3.29 -11.80
C GLY A 8 -3.01 4.17 -13.04
N THR A 9 -1.96 5.00 -13.14
CA THR A 9 -1.66 5.82 -14.32
C THR A 9 -0.28 5.46 -14.87
N GLU A 10 0.22 6.22 -15.85
CA GLU A 10 1.60 6.05 -16.32
C GLU A 10 2.63 6.30 -15.21
N ASP A 11 2.29 7.14 -14.23
CA ASP A 11 3.20 7.62 -13.18
C ASP A 11 2.80 7.20 -11.76
N THR A 12 1.56 6.78 -11.53
CA THR A 12 1.06 6.39 -10.21
C THR A 12 0.62 4.93 -10.20
N PRO A 13 0.88 4.19 -9.10
CA PRO A 13 0.48 2.81 -9.04
C PRO A 13 -1.02 2.71 -8.79
N LYS A 14 -1.59 1.59 -9.22
CA LYS A 14 -2.90 1.16 -8.74
C LYS A 14 -2.79 0.81 -7.26
N ILE A 15 -3.77 1.25 -6.46
CA ILE A 15 -3.87 0.95 -5.04
C ILE A 15 -5.26 0.40 -4.73
N ILE A 16 -5.35 -0.79 -4.14
CA ILE A 16 -6.59 -1.30 -3.55
C ILE A 16 -6.32 -1.68 -2.10
N LEU A 17 -7.07 -1.07 -1.17
CA LEU A 17 -7.08 -1.42 0.25
C LEU A 17 -8.53 -1.60 0.69
N ASP A 18 -8.98 -2.84 0.71
CA ASP A 18 -10.32 -3.25 1.11
C ASP A 18 -10.25 -4.31 2.21
N ARG A 19 -10.36 -3.83 3.45
CA ARG A 19 -10.39 -4.69 4.64
C ARG A 19 -11.55 -5.70 4.60
N ASN A 20 -12.72 -5.29 4.12
CA ASN A 20 -13.93 -6.10 4.21
C ASN A 20 -13.86 -7.31 3.27
N ASN A 21 -13.28 -7.11 2.08
CA ASN A 21 -13.06 -8.18 1.11
C ASN A 21 -11.68 -8.85 1.23
N GLY A 22 -10.80 -8.33 2.10
CA GLY A 22 -9.44 -8.85 2.29
C GLY A 22 -8.52 -8.62 1.09
N ILE A 23 -8.76 -7.56 0.31
CA ILE A 23 -8.00 -7.24 -0.91
C ILE A 23 -7.03 -6.11 -0.60
N PHE A 24 -5.73 -6.39 -0.72
CA PHE A 24 -4.66 -5.42 -0.52
C PHE A 24 -3.65 -5.53 -1.66
N GLU A 25 -3.53 -4.48 -2.47
CA GLU A 25 -2.71 -4.49 -3.67
C GLU A 25 -2.08 -3.12 -3.95
N ILE A 26 -0.80 -3.15 -4.32
CA ILE A 26 -0.09 -2.06 -4.99
C ILE A 26 0.50 -2.63 -6.28
N SER A 27 0.12 -2.09 -7.42
CA SER A 27 0.57 -2.60 -8.73
C SER A 27 0.84 -1.51 -9.77
N GLY A 28 1.68 -1.81 -10.76
CA GLY A 28 2.04 -0.88 -11.85
C GLY A 28 3.31 -0.07 -11.58
N ARG A 29 3.35 1.20 -11.99
CA ARG A 29 4.53 2.07 -11.89
C ARG A 29 4.36 3.10 -10.78
N SER A 30 5.42 3.44 -10.06
CA SER A 30 5.40 4.43 -8.98
C SER A 30 6.49 5.48 -9.14
N LEU A 31 6.14 6.56 -9.81
CA LEU A 31 6.96 7.74 -10.03
C LEU A 31 6.14 9.06 -9.93
N PRO A 32 5.27 9.23 -8.92
CA PRO A 32 4.55 10.48 -8.73
C PRO A 32 5.51 11.66 -8.53
N GLU A 33 5.06 12.85 -8.93
CA GLU A 33 5.78 14.11 -8.72
C GLU A 33 5.98 14.39 -7.21
N ASP A 34 4.94 14.14 -6.40
CA ASP A 34 5.01 14.15 -4.94
C ASP A 34 4.64 12.77 -4.36
N SER A 35 5.66 11.92 -4.17
CA SER A 35 5.48 10.60 -3.55
C SER A 35 4.97 10.68 -2.11
N ALA A 36 5.34 11.72 -1.35
CA ALA A 36 4.95 11.82 0.05
C ALA A 36 3.46 12.09 0.17
N GLU A 37 2.95 13.07 -0.58
CA GLU A 37 1.51 13.37 -0.63
C GLU A 37 0.70 12.17 -1.14
N PHE A 38 1.18 11.51 -2.21
CA PHE A 38 0.49 10.34 -2.78
C PHE A 38 0.34 9.18 -1.77
N TYR A 39 1.40 8.85 -1.04
CA TYR A 39 1.41 7.69 -0.14
C TYR A 39 0.92 7.99 1.27
N GLN A 40 0.80 9.25 1.69
CA GLN A 40 0.29 9.62 3.01
C GLN A 40 -1.05 8.93 3.35
N PRO A 41 -2.11 8.98 2.50
CA PRO A 41 -3.36 8.29 2.80
C PRO A 41 -3.22 6.77 2.91
N ILE A 42 -2.28 6.15 2.18
CA ILE A 42 -1.99 4.71 2.27
C ILE A 42 -1.35 4.38 3.61
N LEU A 43 -0.37 5.17 4.04
CA LEU A 43 0.31 4.99 5.32
C LEU A 43 -0.66 5.18 6.50
N ASP A 44 -1.53 6.17 6.44
CA ASP A 44 -2.54 6.42 7.48
C ASP A 44 -3.56 5.28 7.55
N TRP A 45 -3.99 4.79 6.39
CA TRP A 45 -4.89 3.65 6.31
C TRP A 45 -4.25 2.40 6.94
N LEU A 46 -3.00 2.07 6.60
CA LEU A 46 -2.30 0.92 7.17
C LEU A 46 -2.08 1.04 8.68
N GLN A 47 -1.87 2.26 9.19
CA GLN A 47 -1.75 2.50 10.62
C GLN A 47 -3.05 2.21 11.37
N GLU A 48 -4.19 2.63 10.82
CA GLU A 48 -5.49 2.32 11.41
C GLU A 48 -5.83 0.83 11.26
N TYR A 49 -5.46 0.21 10.14
CA TYR A 49 -5.63 -1.23 9.92
C TYR A 49 -4.88 -2.06 10.98
N ALA A 50 -3.65 -1.68 11.32
CA ALA A 50 -2.81 -2.38 12.29
C ALA A 50 -3.41 -2.43 13.71
N LYS A 51 -4.34 -1.55 14.07
CA LYS A 51 -5.02 -1.57 15.38
C LYS A 51 -6.01 -2.73 15.52
N GLY A 52 -6.46 -3.30 14.42
CA GLY A 52 -7.43 -4.40 14.39
C GLY A 52 -7.42 -5.10 13.03
N PRO A 53 -6.32 -5.79 12.69
CA PRO A 53 -6.14 -6.39 11.37
C PRO A 53 -7.08 -7.59 11.17
N ASN A 54 -7.15 -8.06 9.93
CA ASN A 54 -7.80 -9.35 9.64
C ASN A 54 -6.95 -10.50 10.22
N PRO A 55 -7.55 -11.69 10.45
CA PRO A 55 -6.82 -12.85 10.98
C PRO A 55 -5.59 -13.23 10.16
N ASP A 56 -5.70 -13.09 8.83
CA ASP A 56 -4.63 -13.26 7.85
C ASP A 56 -4.66 -12.06 6.90
N THR A 57 -3.48 -11.52 6.58
CA THR A 57 -3.34 -10.40 5.63
C THR A 57 -2.45 -10.84 4.49
N THR A 58 -2.95 -10.82 3.26
CA THR A 58 -2.13 -11.00 2.06
C THR A 58 -2.04 -9.68 1.33
N PHE A 59 -0.83 -9.14 1.19
CA PHE A 59 -0.57 -7.88 0.52
C PHE A 59 0.17 -8.13 -0.79
N ILE A 60 -0.43 -7.75 -1.90
CA ILE A 60 0.12 -7.95 -3.24
C ILE A 60 0.97 -6.75 -3.64
N PHE A 61 2.27 -6.95 -3.84
CA PHE A 61 3.20 -5.95 -4.37
C PHE A 61 3.65 -6.33 -5.79
N LYS A 62 3.03 -5.71 -6.79
CA LYS A 62 3.32 -5.94 -8.22
C LYS A 62 3.81 -4.66 -8.90
N LEU A 63 4.88 -4.08 -8.37
CA LEU A 63 5.49 -2.90 -8.96
C LEU A 63 6.44 -3.29 -10.11
N GLU A 64 6.23 -2.65 -11.26
CA GLU A 64 7.05 -2.81 -12.45
C GLU A 64 8.26 -1.87 -12.42
N TYR A 65 8.06 -0.67 -11.88
CA TYR A 65 9.08 0.36 -11.74
C TYR A 65 8.71 1.29 -10.59
N PHE A 66 9.69 1.73 -9.82
CA PHE A 66 9.53 2.83 -8.87
C PHE A 66 10.77 3.71 -8.84
N ASN A 67 10.58 5.02 -8.68
CA ASN A 67 11.70 5.96 -8.61
C ASN A 67 12.31 6.03 -7.19
N THR A 68 13.39 6.80 -7.05
CA THR A 68 14.07 7.00 -5.75
C THR A 68 13.15 7.63 -4.70
N ALA A 69 12.29 8.57 -5.08
CA ALA A 69 11.36 9.21 -4.14
C ALA A 69 10.37 8.19 -3.55
N SER A 70 9.75 7.37 -4.40
CA SER A 70 8.82 6.32 -3.99
C SER A 70 9.46 5.21 -3.17
N SER A 71 10.76 4.93 -3.35
CA SER A 71 11.45 3.85 -2.63
C SER A 71 11.35 3.97 -1.10
N LYS A 72 11.44 5.20 -0.59
CA LYS A 72 11.31 5.48 0.85
C LYS A 72 9.90 5.16 1.34
N LEU A 73 8.87 5.59 0.61
CA LEU A 73 7.48 5.39 1.00
C LEU A 73 7.07 3.91 0.90
N ILE A 74 7.60 3.18 -0.08
CA ILE A 74 7.43 1.73 -0.18
C ILE A 74 8.07 1.03 1.03
N LEU A 75 9.27 1.45 1.44
CA LEU A 75 9.90 0.93 2.66
C LEU A 75 9.04 1.23 3.89
N ASP A 76 8.52 2.45 4.02
CA ASP A 76 7.64 2.82 5.13
C ASP A 76 6.35 1.97 5.17
N ILE A 77 5.78 1.63 4.00
CA ILE A 77 4.65 0.68 3.88
C ILE A 77 5.05 -0.70 4.37
N LEU A 78 6.19 -1.23 3.91
CA LEU A 78 6.67 -2.56 4.32
C LEU A 78 6.92 -2.61 5.84
N SER A 79 7.51 -1.57 6.42
CA SER A 79 7.72 -1.46 7.88
C SER A 79 6.42 -1.37 8.68
N LYS A 80 5.34 -0.80 8.11
CA LYS A 80 4.02 -0.86 8.73
C LYS A 80 3.41 -2.25 8.65
N LEU A 81 3.54 -2.93 7.51
CA LEU A 81 3.05 -4.29 7.31
C LEU A 81 3.77 -5.32 8.21
N GLU A 82 5.06 -5.13 8.48
CA GLU A 82 5.83 -5.97 9.41
C GLU A 82 5.25 -5.97 10.83
N GLN A 83 4.62 -4.87 11.25
CA GLN A 83 3.98 -4.75 12.56
C GLN A 83 2.60 -5.42 12.61
N VAL A 84 2.07 -5.85 11.47
CA VAL A 84 0.76 -6.49 11.37
C VAL A 84 0.95 -8.02 11.45
N PRO A 85 0.39 -8.69 12.46
CA PRO A 85 0.51 -10.14 12.62
C PRO A 85 -0.12 -10.90 11.45
N ASN A 86 0.43 -12.07 11.13
CA ASN A 86 -0.01 -12.96 10.05
C ASN A 86 -0.09 -12.27 8.66
N THR A 87 0.85 -11.36 8.40
CA THR A 87 0.98 -10.70 7.09
C THR A 87 1.91 -11.49 6.18
N THR A 88 1.44 -11.77 4.96
CA THR A 88 2.24 -12.28 3.85
C THR A 88 2.29 -11.23 2.76
N VAL A 89 3.49 -10.89 2.32
CA VAL A 89 3.72 -9.99 1.17
C VAL A 89 4.08 -10.85 -0.04
N LEU A 90 3.33 -10.70 -1.14
CA LEU A 90 3.48 -11.48 -2.38
C LEU A 90 3.89 -10.61 -3.56
#